data_AF-A0A940CWS9-F1
#
_entry.id   AF-A0A940CWS9-F1
#
_cell.length_a   1.000
_cell.length_b   1.000
_cell.length_c   1.000
_cell.angle_alpha   90.00
_cell.angle_beta   90.00
_cell.angle_gamma   90.00
#
_symmetry.space_group_name_H-M   'P 1'
#
loop_
_entity.id
_entity.type
_entity.pdbx_description
1 polymer ?
#
loop_
_entity_poly.entity_id
_entity_poly.type
_entity_poly.pdbx_seq_one_letter_code
_entity_poly.pdbx_strand_id
1 'polypeptide(L)'
;MRKKGFTLIELMVVIAIIAILAAIALTSYQTYIRKAKAKELITYARACIQEAVVECAVDNNTDTSQLDACQVPSSTKYLTNISFDQYPSCSDFTAKISGDVGGATYEVECTYNSTSQDVTCSPPTEQSP
;
A
#
# COMPACT_ATOMS: atom_id res chain seq x y z
N MET A 1 -22.12 54.54 -7.90
CA MET A 1 -21.49 53.40 -8.61
C MET A 1 -22.43 52.19 -8.53
N ARG A 2 -23.02 51.76 -9.65
CA ARG A 2 -23.80 50.51 -9.66
C ARG A 2 -22.83 49.33 -9.67
N LYS A 3 -22.76 48.58 -8.58
CA LYS A 3 -22.05 47.29 -8.59
C LYS A 3 -22.79 46.36 -9.55
N LYS A 4 -22.12 45.92 -10.62
CA LYS A 4 -22.58 44.79 -11.43
C LYS A 4 -22.56 43.56 -10.52
N GLY A 5 -23.74 43.12 -10.10
CA GLY A 5 -23.89 41.84 -9.41
C GLY A 5 -23.72 40.69 -10.40
N PHE A 6 -23.26 39.55 -9.89
CA PHE A 6 -23.22 38.29 -10.64
C PHE A 6 -24.63 37.92 -11.12
N THR A 7 -24.76 37.45 -12.36
CA THR A 7 -26.06 37.03 -12.88
C THR A 7 -26.37 35.60 -12.44
N LEU A 8 -27.66 35.29 -12.22
CA LEU A 8 -28.09 33.91 -11.94
C LEU A 8 -27.74 32.95 -13.07
N ILE A 9 -27.73 33.44 -14.31
CA ILE A 9 -27.36 32.64 -15.48
C ILE A 9 -25.86 32.30 -15.50
N GLU A 10 -24.98 33.23 -15.12
CA GLU A 10 -23.55 32.93 -14.94
C GLU A 10 -23.34 31.86 -13.88
N LEU A 11 -24.05 31.97 -12.75
CA LEU A 11 -23.96 30.98 -11.68
C LEU A 11 -24.41 29.59 -12.16
N MET A 12 -25.53 29.50 -12.89
CA MET A 12 -26.06 28.24 -13.39
C MET A 12 -25.10 27.52 -14.36
N VAL A 13 -24.43 28.27 -15.25
CA VAL A 13 -23.46 27.69 -16.18
C VAL A 13 -22.22 27.18 -15.43
N VAL A 14 -21.75 27.90 -14.41
CA VAL A 14 -20.62 27.46 -13.58
C VAL A 14 -20.93 26.15 -12.85
N ILE A 15 -22.12 26.03 -12.26
CA ILE A 15 -22.53 24.80 -11.56
C ILE A 15 -22.61 23.62 -12.53
N ALA A 16 -23.11 23.84 -13.75
CA ALA A 16 -23.18 22.80 -14.78
C ALA A 16 -21.79 22.27 -15.18
N ILE A 17 -20.80 23.15 -15.32
CA ILE A 17 -19.42 22.74 -15.65
C ILE A 17 -18.79 21.97 -14.48
N ILE A 18 -18.96 22.45 -13.23
CA ILE A 18 -18.44 21.77 -12.04
C ILE A 18 -19.01 20.35 -11.91
N ALA A 19 -20.30 20.16 -12.21
CA ALA A 19 -20.94 18.85 -12.16
C ALA A 19 -20.29 17.82 -13.11
N ILE A 20 -19.97 18.24 -14.34
CA ILE A 20 -19.30 17.37 -15.34
C ILE A 20 -17.89 17.03 -14.89
N LEU A 21 -17.11 18.02 -14.43
CA LEU A 21 -15.74 17.81 -13.96
C LEU A 21 -15.69 16.89 -12.73
N ALA A 22 -16.62 17.06 -11.79
CA ALA A 22 -16.72 16.24 -10.59
C ALA A 22 -17.01 14.76 -10.90
N ALA A 23 -17.88 14.49 -11.89
CA ALA A 23 -18.22 13.12 -12.30
C ALA A 23 -16.99 12.35 -12.82
N ILE A 24 -16.11 13.02 -13.57
CA ILE A 24 -14.87 12.42 -14.09
C ILE A 24 -13.81 12.29 -12.98
N ALA A 25 -13.69 13.29 -12.11
CA ALA A 25 -12.68 13.32 -11.07
C ALA A 25 -12.90 12.29 -9.96
N LEU A 26 -14.16 11.94 -9.65
CA LEU A 26 -14.50 11.11 -8.50
C LEU A 26 -13.88 9.71 -8.56
N THR A 27 -13.92 9.04 -9.71
CA THR A 27 -13.39 7.68 -9.88
C THR A 27 -11.88 7.66 -9.72
N SER A 28 -11.17 8.63 -10.30
CA SER A 28 -9.73 8.79 -10.15
C SER A 28 -9.34 9.08 -8.69
N TYR A 29 -10.10 9.94 -8.01
CA TYR A 29 -9.86 10.27 -6.60
C TYR A 29 -10.04 9.07 -5.68
N GLN A 30 -11.07 8.24 -5.91
CA GLN A 30 -11.29 7.01 -5.15
C GLN A 30 -10.10 6.04 -5.28
N THR A 31 -9.56 5.84 -6.48
CA THR A 31 -8.37 5.00 -6.70
C THR A 31 -7.12 5.59 -6.02
N TYR A 32 -6.95 6.91 -6.03
CA TYR A 32 -5.84 7.56 -5.32
C TYR A 32 -5.91 7.32 -3.81
N ILE A 33 -7.10 7.48 -3.21
CA ILE A 33 -7.31 7.23 -1.77
C ILE A 33 -7.08 5.75 -1.42
N ARG A 34 -7.51 4.81 -2.29
CA ARG A 34 -7.25 3.37 -2.10
C ARG A 34 -5.75 3.07 -2.14
N LYS A 35 -5.01 3.58 -3.14
CA LYS A 35 -3.55 3.45 -3.21
C LYS A 35 -2.83 4.07 -2.01
N ALA A 36 -3.32 5.20 -1.50
CA ALA A 36 -2.75 5.84 -0.31
C ALA A 36 -2.91 4.95 0.93
N LYS A 37 -4.08 4.32 1.12
CA LYS A 37 -4.33 3.35 2.20
C LYS A 37 -3.51 2.07 2.03
N ALA A 38 -3.34 1.60 0.80
CA ALA A 38 -2.51 0.43 0.50
C ALA A 38 -1.03 0.62 0.88
N LYS A 39 -0.55 1.86 1.10
CA LYS A 39 0.80 2.10 1.64
C LYS A 39 0.99 1.58 3.06
N GLU A 40 -0.08 1.35 3.83
CA GLU A 40 0.03 0.69 5.12
C GLU A 40 0.61 -0.73 5.00
N LEU A 41 0.39 -1.40 3.87
CA LEU A 41 0.98 -2.71 3.57
C LEU A 41 2.51 -2.64 3.52
N ILE A 42 3.09 -1.53 3.03
CA ILE A 42 4.55 -1.31 3.01
C ILE A 42 5.10 -1.19 4.43
N THR A 43 4.41 -0.43 5.29
CA THR A 43 4.83 -0.28 6.69
C THR A 43 4.81 -1.62 7.41
N TYR A 44 3.76 -2.42 7.18
CA TYR A 44 3.66 -3.76 7.72
C TYR A 44 4.77 -4.69 7.19
N ALA A 45 4.98 -4.71 5.87
CA ALA A 45 6.02 -5.48 5.21
C ALA A 45 7.41 -5.23 5.79
N ARG A 46 7.75 -3.95 6.03
CA ARG A 46 9.03 -3.58 6.62
C ARG A 46 9.19 -4.08 8.04
N ALA A 47 8.15 -3.92 8.87
CA ALA A 47 8.19 -4.43 10.24
C ALA A 47 8.37 -5.95 10.26
N CYS A 48 7.73 -6.63 9.31
CA CYS A 48 7.87 -8.07 9.12
C CYS A 48 9.28 -8.52 8.79
N ILE A 49 9.86 -7.87 7.79
CA ILE A 49 11.20 -8.15 7.33
C ILE A 49 12.20 -7.87 8.45
N GLN A 50 12.00 -6.81 9.23
CA GLN A 50 12.85 -6.50 10.38
C GLN A 50 12.81 -7.59 11.46
N GLU A 51 11.63 -8.12 11.78
CA GLU A 51 11.48 -9.23 12.71
C GLU A 51 12.24 -10.48 12.20
N ALA A 52 12.03 -10.83 10.93
CA ALA A 52 12.72 -11.95 10.29
C ALA A 52 14.25 -11.78 10.31
N VAL A 53 14.75 -10.57 10.02
CA VAL A 53 16.19 -10.26 10.04
C VAL A 53 16.78 -10.36 11.46
N VAL A 54 16.05 -9.92 12.49
CA VAL A 54 16.50 -10.05 13.88
C VAL A 54 16.60 -11.51 14.28
N GLU A 55 15.62 -12.33 13.91
CA GLU A 55 15.63 -13.76 14.21
C GLU A 55 16.75 -14.50 13.48
N CYS A 56 16.97 -14.18 12.20
CA CYS A 56 18.13 -14.61 11.42
C CYS A 56 19.48 -14.25 12.09
N ALA A 57 19.58 -13.08 12.73
CA ALA A 57 20.82 -12.67 13.41
C ALA A 57 21.07 -13.46 14.71
N VAL A 58 20.03 -14.00 15.35
CA VAL A 58 20.14 -14.83 16.56
C VAL A 58 20.45 -16.28 16.20
N ASP A 59 19.80 -16.83 15.19
CA ASP A 59 20.03 -18.19 14.71
C ASP A 59 20.04 -18.23 13.16
N ASN A 60 21.23 -18.54 12.62
CA ASN A 60 21.51 -18.57 11.18
C ASN A 60 20.84 -19.74 10.44
N ASN A 61 20.22 -20.67 11.18
CA ASN A 61 19.52 -21.82 10.64
C ASN A 61 18.03 -21.81 11.01
N THR A 62 17.50 -20.65 11.40
CA THR A 62 16.08 -20.52 11.74
C THR A 62 15.24 -20.75 10.50
N ASP A 63 14.41 -21.79 10.56
CA ASP A 63 13.39 -22.05 9.56
C ASP A 63 12.25 -21.04 9.75
N THR A 64 12.42 -19.90 9.11
CA THR A 64 11.47 -18.80 9.04
C THR A 64 10.23 -19.14 8.19
N SER A 65 10.09 -20.40 7.74
CA SER A 65 8.80 -20.94 7.27
C SER A 65 7.69 -20.88 8.30
N GLN A 66 8.06 -20.76 9.59
CA GLN A 66 7.17 -20.53 10.71
C GLN A 66 6.83 -19.04 10.95
N LEU A 67 7.28 -18.10 10.11
CA LEU A 67 6.69 -16.75 10.01
C LEU A 67 5.28 -16.79 9.39
N ASP A 68 4.52 -17.87 9.67
CA ASP A 68 3.13 -18.15 9.29
C ASP A 68 2.18 -17.01 9.67
N ALA A 69 2.61 -16.16 10.59
CA ALA A 69 2.31 -14.76 10.50
C ALA A 69 3.47 -14.07 11.17
N CYS A 70 4.23 -13.27 10.43
CA CYS A 70 4.65 -11.97 10.91
C CYS A 70 3.87 -11.53 12.17
N GLN A 71 4.40 -11.75 13.37
CA GLN A 71 3.61 -11.66 14.62
C GLN A 71 3.50 -10.20 15.10
N VAL A 72 3.92 -9.25 14.26
CA VAL A 72 3.86 -7.82 14.56
C VAL A 72 2.44 -7.43 14.99
N PRO A 73 2.26 -6.86 16.19
CA PRO A 73 0.95 -6.60 16.80
C PRO A 73 0.11 -5.52 16.10
N SER A 74 0.46 -5.13 14.88
CA SER A 74 -0.23 -4.12 14.08
C SER A 74 -0.49 -4.65 12.67
N SER A 75 -1.21 -5.76 12.57
CA SER A 75 -1.81 -6.15 11.30
C SER A 75 -2.73 -5.01 10.83
N THR A 76 -2.39 -4.44 9.68
CA THR A 76 -3.30 -3.49 9.02
C THR A 76 -4.59 -4.22 8.68
N LYS A 77 -5.73 -3.55 8.82
CA LYS A 77 -7.05 -4.09 8.43
C LYS A 77 -7.05 -4.58 6.97
N TYR A 78 -6.18 -4.03 6.14
CA TYR A 78 -6.12 -4.32 4.73
C TYR A 78 -5.34 -5.60 4.40
N LEU A 79 -4.57 -6.18 5.33
CA LEU A 79 -3.76 -7.38 5.05
C LEU A 79 -4.65 -8.59 4.72
N THR A 80 -4.35 -9.26 3.62
CA THR A 80 -5.01 -10.52 3.24
C THR A 80 -4.05 -11.69 3.17
N ASN A 81 -2.82 -11.46 2.71
CA ASN A 81 -1.80 -12.51 2.60
C ASN A 81 -0.39 -11.95 2.76
N ILE A 82 0.51 -12.79 3.24
CA ILE A 82 1.96 -12.56 3.20
C ILE A 82 2.66 -13.86 2.79
N SER A 83 3.65 -13.77 1.91
CA SER A 83 4.50 -14.89 1.52
C SER A 83 5.93 -14.44 1.28
N PHE A 84 6.87 -15.38 1.34
CA PHE A 84 8.30 -15.13 1.11
C PHE A 84 8.77 -15.96 -0.09
N ASP A 85 9.61 -15.38 -0.96
CA ASP A 85 10.10 -16.02 -2.19
C ASP A 85 11.21 -17.05 -1.97
N GLN A 86 12.05 -16.79 -0.97
CA GLN A 86 13.07 -17.65 -0.42
C GLN A 86 12.92 -17.55 1.10
N TYR A 87 12.93 -18.70 1.80
CA TYR A 87 12.93 -18.67 3.26
C TYR A 87 14.14 -17.86 3.74
N PRO A 88 13.98 -16.91 4.68
CA PRO A 88 15.06 -16.10 5.23
C PRO A 88 16.22 -16.97 5.76
N SER A 89 17.17 -17.31 4.88
CA SER A 89 18.44 -17.94 5.20
C SER A 89 19.47 -16.89 5.60
N CYS A 90 19.02 -15.78 6.20
CA CYS A 90 19.79 -14.58 6.50
C CYS A 90 20.40 -13.87 5.27
N SER A 91 20.11 -14.34 4.04
CA SER A 91 20.53 -13.72 2.78
C SER A 91 19.47 -12.73 2.27
N ASP A 92 19.62 -12.27 1.03
CA ASP A 92 18.58 -11.48 0.36
C ASP A 92 17.29 -12.32 0.25
N PHE A 93 16.16 -11.71 0.58
CA PHE A 93 14.84 -12.33 0.48
C PHE A 93 13.76 -11.28 0.17
N THR A 94 12.67 -11.70 -0.44
CA THR A 94 11.53 -10.86 -0.78
C THR A 94 10.27 -11.34 -0.09
N ALA A 95 9.62 -10.44 0.64
CA ALA A 95 8.26 -10.61 1.11
C ALA A 95 7.28 -10.07 0.07
N LYS A 96 6.27 -10.85 -0.27
CA LYS A 96 5.09 -10.43 -1.04
C LYS A 96 3.93 -10.26 -0.08
N ILE A 97 3.33 -9.07 -0.08
CA ILE A 97 2.23 -8.70 0.79
C ILE A 97 1.05 -8.34 -0.10
N SER A 98 -0.07 -9.01 0.14
CA SER A 98 -1.34 -8.72 -0.52
C SER A 98 -2.31 -8.12 0.49
N GLY A 99 -3.14 -7.19 0.02
CA GLY A 99 -4.21 -6.63 0.84
C GLY A 99 -5.41 -6.13 0.05
N ASP A 100 -6.60 -6.18 0.65
CA ASP A 100 -7.82 -5.61 0.08
C ASP A 100 -8.06 -4.20 0.63
N VAL A 101 -8.21 -3.23 -0.28
CA VAL A 101 -8.59 -1.87 0.08
C VAL A 101 -9.87 -1.48 -0.67
N GLY A 102 -11.01 -1.78 -0.05
CA GLY A 102 -12.30 -1.38 -0.58
C GLY A 102 -12.71 -2.18 -1.81
N GLY A 103 -12.46 -3.50 -1.79
CA GLY A 103 -12.85 -4.43 -2.84
C GLY A 103 -11.86 -4.52 -4.00
N ALA A 104 -10.65 -3.95 -3.85
CA ALA A 104 -9.57 -4.13 -4.80
C ALA A 104 -8.32 -4.64 -4.08
N THR A 105 -7.73 -5.67 -4.67
CA THR A 105 -6.50 -6.29 -4.19
C THR A 105 -5.31 -5.45 -4.62
N TYR A 106 -4.47 -5.11 -3.65
CA TYR A 106 -3.19 -4.47 -3.86
C TYR A 106 -2.07 -5.42 -3.47
N GLU A 107 -1.01 -5.40 -4.26
CA GLU A 107 0.23 -6.12 -3.94
C GLU A 107 1.39 -5.16 -3.76
N VAL A 108 2.24 -5.54 -2.81
CA VAL A 108 3.50 -4.89 -2.48
C VAL A 108 4.54 -5.98 -2.36
N GLU A 109 5.70 -5.75 -2.97
CA GLU A 109 6.87 -6.60 -2.82
C GLU A 109 7.94 -5.80 -2.10
N CYS A 110 8.50 -6.37 -1.03
CA CYS A 110 9.59 -5.77 -0.28
C CYS A 110 10.77 -6.73 -0.22
N THR A 111 11.93 -6.29 -0.68
CA THR A 111 13.17 -7.07 -0.70
C THR A 111 14.13 -6.54 0.34
N TYR A 112 14.61 -7.43 1.20
CA TYR A 112 15.76 -7.21 2.07
C TYR A 112 17.05 -7.49 1.31
N ASN A 113 18.01 -6.57 1.40
CA ASN A 113 19.37 -6.79 0.93
C ASN A 113 20.30 -7.00 2.12
N SER A 114 20.84 -8.21 2.26
CA SER A 114 21.75 -8.62 3.34
C SER A 114 23.11 -7.92 3.28
N THR A 115 23.55 -7.47 2.10
CA THR A 115 24.82 -6.77 1.92
C THR A 115 24.74 -5.31 2.36
N SER A 116 23.64 -4.62 2.02
CA SER A 116 23.43 -3.22 2.38
C SER A 116 22.61 -3.01 3.66
N GLN A 117 22.00 -4.08 4.18
CA GLN A 117 21.09 -4.09 5.33
C GLN A 117 19.88 -3.16 5.17
N ASP A 118 19.39 -3.04 3.94
CA ASP A 118 18.26 -2.17 3.59
C ASP A 118 17.04 -2.97 3.16
N VAL A 119 15.85 -2.38 3.37
CA VAL A 119 14.58 -2.91 2.87
C VAL A 119 14.03 -1.98 1.79
N THR A 120 13.97 -2.48 0.56
CA THR A 120 13.39 -1.79 -0.59
C THR A 120 11.99 -2.34 -0.86
N CYS A 121 11.03 -1.48 -1.20
CA CYS A 121 9.65 -1.89 -1.44
C CYS A 121 9.11 -1.27 -2.73
N SER A 122 8.34 -2.06 -3.49
CA SER A 122 7.61 -1.59 -4.66
C SER A 122 6.39 -0.75 -4.23
N PRO A 123 5.94 0.20 -5.08
CA PRO A 123 4.69 0.91 -4.82
C PRO A 123 3.50 -0.04 -4.89
N PRO A 124 2.40 0.21 -4.14
CA PRO A 124 1.24 -0.66 -4.16
C PRO A 124 0.61 -0.70 -5.55
N THR A 125 0.51 -1.90 -6.11
CA THR A 125 -0.03 -2.13 -7.45
C THR A 125 -1.39 -2.78 -7.31
N GLU A 126 -2.42 -2.16 -7.89
CA GLU A 126 -3.77 -2.73 -7.93
C GLU A 126 -3.75 -3.90 -8.90
N GLN A 127 -4.11 -5.09 -8.43
CA GLN A 127 -4.33 -6.22 -9.32
C GLN A 127 -5.67 -6.04 -10.03
N SER A 128 -5.65 -6.25 -11.35
CA SER A 128 -6.90 -6.42 -12.09
C SER A 128 -7.59 -7.69 -11.58
N PRO A 129 -8.91 -7.67 -11.34
CA PRO A 129 -9.67 -8.90 -11.23
C PRO A 129 -9.60 -9.72 -12.53
#